data_AF-A0A2V6JG78-F1
#
_entry.id   AF-A0A2V6JG78-F1
#
_cell.length_a   1.000
_cell.length_b   1.000
_cell.length_c   1.000
_cell.angle_alpha   90.00
_cell.angle_beta   90.00
_cell.angle_gamma   90.00
#
_symmetry.space_group_name_H-M   'P 1'
#
loop_
_entity.id
_entity.type
_entity.pdbx_description
1 polymer ?
#
loop_
_entity_poly.entity_id
_entity_poly.type
_entity_poly.pdbx_seq_one_letter_code
_entity_poly.pdbx_strand_id
1 'polypeptide(L)'
;MPYFLVLLPFLFFSCEREERTLVVQPPSAQEASLPQVSDLAPGPQHNKAPSVSNPDENNSWMMAEGKRFYEAYNCVGCHAHGGGGMGPPLMDEKWIYGHEPQQVYATIVEGRPNGMPSFRGKISNDQLWEIVAYVRSLSGLTNQWAANARDDHIKGAPPPNSVPEGTPHNSSEPQP
;
A
#
# COMPACT_ATOMS: atom_id res chain seq x y z
N MET A 1 56.59 21.51 -45.74
CA MET A 1 55.46 21.28 -44.82
C MET A 1 55.32 19.78 -44.60
N PRO A 2 55.97 19.17 -43.58
CA PRO A 2 55.84 17.74 -43.32
C PRO A 2 54.59 17.45 -42.46
N TYR A 3 53.70 16.59 -42.95
CA TYR A 3 52.58 16.04 -42.17
C TYR A 3 53.06 14.78 -41.45
N PHE A 4 53.17 14.86 -40.13
CA PHE A 4 53.37 13.71 -39.25
C PHE A 4 52.04 12.93 -39.16
N LEU A 5 51.99 11.75 -39.80
CA LEU A 5 50.91 10.78 -39.61
C LEU A 5 51.17 10.00 -38.31
N VAL A 6 50.47 10.39 -37.24
CA VAL A 6 50.48 9.66 -35.96
C VAL A 6 49.48 8.51 -36.06
N LEU A 7 49.98 7.29 -36.22
CA LEU A 7 49.21 6.06 -36.04
C LEU A 7 49.13 5.72 -34.54
N LEU A 8 47.96 5.91 -33.94
CA LEU A 8 47.63 5.48 -32.58
C LEU A 8 47.09 4.04 -32.64
N PRO A 9 47.76 3.03 -32.05
CA PRO A 9 47.20 1.70 -31.96
C PRO A 9 46.08 1.68 -30.91
N PHE A 10 44.86 1.39 -31.34
CA PHE A 10 43.75 1.06 -30.44
C PHE A 10 44.08 -0.25 -29.71
N LEU A 11 44.53 -0.15 -28.47
CA LEU A 11 44.64 -1.28 -27.56
C LEU A 11 43.21 -1.69 -27.14
N PHE A 12 42.68 -2.71 -27.79
CA PHE A 12 41.49 -3.42 -27.33
C PHE A 12 41.80 -4.06 -25.97
N PHE A 13 41.28 -3.46 -24.91
CA PHE A 13 41.22 -4.06 -23.58
C PHE A 13 40.25 -5.26 -23.65
N SER A 14 40.79 -6.48 -23.71
CA SER A 14 40.02 -7.71 -23.51
C SER A 14 39.43 -7.70 -22.10
N CYS A 15 38.12 -7.87 -21.97
CA CYS A 15 37.50 -8.25 -20.70
C CYS A 15 37.75 -9.75 -20.49
N GLU A 16 38.51 -10.10 -19.45
CA GLU A 16 38.66 -11.49 -19.03
C GLU A 16 37.33 -11.99 -18.43
N ARG A 17 36.89 -13.17 -18.90
CA ARG A 17 35.65 -13.82 -18.46
C ARG A 17 35.94 -14.60 -17.18
N GLU A 18 35.31 -14.19 -16.09
CA GLU A 18 35.43 -14.87 -14.81
C GLU A 18 34.61 -16.17 -14.77
N GLU A 19 35.28 -17.31 -14.57
CA GLU A 19 34.64 -18.61 -14.35
C GLU A 19 34.35 -18.81 -12.86
N ARG A 20 33.06 -18.83 -12.49
CA ARG A 20 32.62 -19.24 -11.15
C ARG A 20 32.52 -20.76 -11.08
N THR A 21 33.39 -21.38 -10.30
CA THR A 21 33.28 -22.78 -9.91
C THR A 21 32.23 -22.95 -8.81
N LEU A 22 31.21 -23.77 -9.08
CA LEU A 22 30.21 -24.18 -8.08
C LEU A 22 30.84 -25.22 -7.17
N VAL A 23 31.08 -24.83 -5.92
CA VAL A 23 31.38 -25.79 -4.84
C VAL A 23 30.06 -26.45 -4.44
N VAL A 24 29.82 -27.66 -4.94
CA VAL A 24 28.72 -28.51 -4.49
C VAL A 24 29.10 -29.07 -3.12
N GLN A 25 28.46 -28.57 -2.07
CA GLN A 25 28.59 -29.16 -0.74
C GLN A 25 27.94 -30.55 -0.74
N PRO A 26 28.61 -31.60 -0.25
CA PRO A 26 27.96 -32.89 -0.06
C PRO A 26 26.83 -32.73 0.96
N PRO A 27 25.69 -33.43 0.80
CA PRO A 27 24.61 -33.36 1.77
C PRO A 27 25.15 -33.83 3.12
N SER A 28 25.21 -32.90 4.07
CA SER A 28 25.46 -33.24 5.47
C SER A 28 24.45 -34.29 5.89
N ALA A 29 24.94 -35.35 6.53
CA ALA A 29 24.12 -36.32 7.22
C ALA A 29 23.43 -35.64 8.41
N GLN A 30 22.38 -34.86 8.15
CA GLN A 30 21.37 -34.60 9.16
C GLN A 30 20.50 -35.86 9.24
N GLU A 31 20.63 -36.54 10.38
CA GLU A 31 19.71 -37.56 10.86
C GLU A 31 18.27 -37.21 10.51
N ALA A 32 17.60 -38.19 9.92
CA ALA A 32 16.19 -38.14 9.54
C ALA A 32 15.32 -37.87 10.77
N SER A 33 15.08 -36.60 11.04
CA SER A 33 13.96 -36.15 11.84
C SER A 33 12.71 -36.28 10.98
N LEU A 34 11.82 -37.18 11.36
CA LEU A 34 10.52 -37.36 10.72
C LEU A 34 9.82 -36.00 10.56
N PRO A 35 9.20 -35.70 9.41
CA PRO A 35 8.43 -34.48 9.27
C PRO A 35 7.32 -34.49 10.33
N GLN A 36 7.40 -33.55 11.27
CA GLN A 36 6.31 -33.27 12.19
C GLN A 36 5.19 -32.65 11.34
N VAL A 37 4.27 -33.49 10.89
CA VAL A 37 3.00 -33.02 10.34
C VAL A 37 2.24 -32.39 11.49
N SER A 38 2.29 -31.06 11.55
CA SER A 38 1.36 -30.31 12.37
C SER A 38 -0.04 -30.58 11.83
N ASP A 39 -0.93 -31.04 12.69
CA ASP A 39 -2.35 -31.10 12.36
C ASP A 39 -2.77 -29.69 11.90
N LEU A 40 -3.17 -29.56 10.63
CA LEU A 40 -3.84 -28.35 10.14
C LEU A 40 -5.22 -28.31 10.81
N ALA A 41 -5.24 -27.86 12.06
CA ALA A 41 -6.46 -27.32 12.63
C ALA A 41 -6.83 -26.07 11.79
N PRO A 42 -8.09 -25.93 11.36
CA PRO A 42 -8.58 -24.65 10.89
C PRO A 42 -8.25 -23.62 11.99
N GLY A 43 -7.43 -22.62 11.64
CA GLY A 43 -7.06 -21.58 12.61
C GLY A 43 -8.31 -20.99 13.27
N PRO A 44 -8.21 -20.46 14.50
CA PRO A 44 -9.34 -19.85 15.16
C PRO A 44 -9.99 -18.84 14.21
N GLN A 45 -11.29 -18.98 13.94
CA GLN A 45 -12.03 -17.93 13.25
C GLN A 45 -12.06 -16.73 14.19
N HIS A 46 -11.11 -15.82 14.02
CA HIS A 46 -11.09 -14.54 14.73
C HIS A 46 -12.20 -13.65 14.15
N ASN A 47 -13.45 -13.98 14.48
CA ASN A 47 -14.64 -13.18 14.22
C ASN A 47 -14.65 -11.89 15.07
N LYS A 48 -13.71 -11.80 16.02
CA LYS A 48 -13.40 -10.57 16.74
C LYS A 48 -12.19 -9.95 16.06
N ALA A 49 -12.47 -8.95 15.24
CA ALA A 49 -11.44 -8.14 14.64
C ALA A 49 -10.53 -7.52 15.74
N PRO A 50 -9.23 -7.31 15.47
CA PRO A 50 -8.32 -6.70 16.44
C PRO A 50 -8.91 -5.41 17.00
N SER A 51 -8.78 -5.19 18.31
CA SER A 51 -9.19 -3.96 19.02
C SER A 51 -8.28 -2.78 18.67
N VAL A 52 -7.93 -2.63 17.41
CA VAL A 52 -7.18 -1.50 16.90
C VAL A 52 -8.25 -0.60 16.26
N SER A 53 -8.57 0.50 16.92
CA SER A 53 -9.52 1.49 16.41
C SER A 53 -8.90 2.19 15.20
N ASN A 54 -9.68 2.38 14.13
CA ASN A 54 -9.27 3.21 13.00
C ASN A 54 -9.17 4.67 13.48
N PRO A 55 -7.97 5.25 13.60
CA PRO A 55 -7.84 6.65 14.00
C PRO A 55 -8.29 7.51 12.82
N ASP A 56 -9.52 7.99 12.88
CA ASP A 56 -10.07 9.02 11.97
C ASP A 56 -10.19 8.63 10.49
N GLU A 57 -10.92 7.56 10.19
CA GLU A 57 -11.22 7.13 8.82
C GLU A 57 -11.96 8.17 7.95
N ASN A 58 -12.47 9.21 8.59
CA ASN A 58 -13.17 10.34 8.01
C ASN A 58 -12.23 11.54 7.74
N ASN A 59 -10.92 11.32 7.76
CA ASN A 59 -9.89 12.28 7.40
C ASN A 59 -9.51 12.13 5.93
N SER A 60 -9.53 13.21 5.16
CA SER A 60 -9.19 13.18 3.74
C SER A 60 -7.73 12.84 3.48
N TRP A 61 -6.85 13.25 4.39
CA TRP A 61 -5.43 12.94 4.30
C TRP A 61 -5.18 11.42 4.38
N MET A 62 -5.87 10.72 5.29
CA MET A 62 -5.80 9.26 5.42
C MET A 62 -6.18 8.55 4.12
N MET A 63 -7.23 9.03 3.45
CA MET A 63 -7.70 8.43 2.20
C MET A 63 -6.72 8.69 1.04
N ALA A 64 -6.17 9.92 0.96
CA ALA A 64 -5.19 10.28 -0.07
C ALA A 64 -3.91 9.45 0.07
N GLU A 65 -3.39 9.33 1.30
CA GLU A 65 -2.21 8.51 1.58
C GLU A 65 -2.51 7.01 1.42
N GLY A 66 -3.71 6.59 1.81
CA GLY A 66 -4.22 5.24 1.60
C GLY A 66 -4.26 4.84 0.12
N LYS A 67 -4.68 5.75 -0.77
CA LYS A 67 -4.62 5.56 -2.23
C LYS A 67 -3.19 5.36 -2.70
N ARG A 68 -2.27 6.20 -2.22
CA ARG A 68 -0.84 6.11 -2.56
C ARG A 68 -0.26 4.76 -2.15
N PHE A 69 -0.58 4.27 -0.95
CA PHE A 69 -0.12 2.98 -0.48
C PHE A 69 -0.81 1.80 -1.17
N TYR A 70 -2.10 1.91 -1.47
CA TYR A 70 -2.83 0.91 -2.26
C TYR A 70 -2.17 0.67 -3.63
N GLU A 71 -1.69 1.72 -4.28
CA GLU A 71 -0.90 1.63 -5.51
C GLU A 71 0.50 1.09 -5.24
N ALA A 72 1.21 1.62 -4.24
CA ALA A 72 2.59 1.25 -3.93
C ALA A 72 2.76 -0.23 -3.55
N TYR A 73 1.77 -0.81 -2.85
CA TYR A 73 1.75 -2.22 -2.48
C TYR A 73 1.06 -3.12 -3.52
N ASN A 74 0.79 -2.58 -4.72
CA ASN A 74 0.22 -3.28 -5.86
C ASN A 74 -1.16 -3.93 -5.58
N CYS A 75 -1.97 -3.35 -4.69
CA CYS A 75 -3.35 -3.79 -4.48
C CYS A 75 -4.18 -3.63 -5.77
N VAL A 76 -3.88 -2.56 -6.53
CA VAL A 76 -4.44 -2.27 -7.85
C VAL A 76 -4.23 -3.40 -8.86
N GLY A 77 -3.15 -4.18 -8.74
CA GLY A 77 -2.87 -5.30 -9.66
C GLY A 77 -3.93 -6.40 -9.62
N CYS A 78 -4.61 -6.56 -8.48
CA CYS A 78 -5.66 -7.56 -8.32
C CYS A 78 -7.07 -6.96 -8.26
N HIS A 79 -7.21 -5.81 -7.59
CA HIS A 79 -8.50 -5.19 -7.29
C HIS A 79 -8.81 -3.96 -8.17
N ALA A 80 -7.95 -3.64 -9.15
CA ALA A 80 -8.01 -2.41 -9.95
C ALA A 80 -8.18 -1.18 -9.04
N HIS A 81 -8.87 -0.14 -9.51
CA HIS A 81 -9.21 1.01 -8.66
C HIS A 81 -10.49 0.75 -7.83
N GLY A 82 -10.68 -0.47 -7.34
CA GLY A 82 -11.86 -0.89 -6.57
C GLY A 82 -12.90 -1.67 -7.37
N GLY A 83 -12.82 -1.65 -8.70
CA GLY A 83 -13.73 -2.39 -9.59
C GLY A 83 -13.48 -3.90 -9.64
N GLY A 84 -12.45 -4.40 -8.96
CA GLY A 84 -12.10 -5.82 -8.94
C GLY A 84 -11.25 -6.27 -10.13
N GLY A 85 -11.30 -7.56 -10.44
CA GLY A 85 -10.52 -8.18 -11.51
C GLY A 85 -10.11 -9.59 -11.11
N MET A 86 -8.84 -9.77 -10.76
CA MET A 86 -8.35 -11.01 -10.17
C MET A 86 -8.86 -11.19 -8.74
N GLY A 87 -8.95 -10.09 -7.99
CA GLY A 87 -9.62 -10.02 -6.69
C GLY A 87 -11.06 -9.52 -6.83
N PRO A 88 -11.90 -9.71 -5.79
CA PRO A 88 -13.27 -9.20 -5.79
C PRO A 88 -13.30 -7.66 -5.89
N PRO A 89 -14.40 -7.08 -6.38
CA PRO A 89 -14.63 -5.64 -6.30
C PRO A 89 -14.67 -5.20 -4.83
N LEU A 90 -14.11 -4.01 -4.57
CA LEU A 90 -14.04 -3.37 -3.25
C LEU A 90 -14.93 -2.12 -3.15
N MET A 91 -15.61 -1.76 -4.24
CA MET A 91 -16.58 -0.66 -4.29
C MET A 91 -18.03 -1.14 -4.16
N ASP A 92 -18.26 -2.45 -4.15
CA ASP A 92 -19.58 -3.06 -4.08
C ASP A 92 -20.09 -3.14 -2.64
N GLU A 93 -21.41 -3.23 -2.48
CA GLU A 93 -22.04 -3.45 -1.17
C GLU A 93 -21.81 -4.87 -0.62
N LYS A 94 -21.34 -5.81 -1.46
CA LYS A 94 -21.18 -7.22 -1.09
C LYS A 94 -19.77 -7.53 -0.59
N TRP A 95 -19.62 -7.64 0.73
CA TRP A 95 -18.36 -7.97 1.38
C TRP A 95 -18.30 -9.43 1.85
N ILE A 96 -17.28 -10.17 1.42
CA ILE A 96 -17.10 -11.60 1.75
C ILE A 96 -16.60 -11.78 3.19
N TYR A 97 -15.73 -10.88 3.65
CA TYR A 97 -15.08 -10.95 4.97
C TYR A 97 -15.51 -9.82 5.91
N GLY A 98 -16.61 -9.14 5.57
CA GLY A 98 -17.13 -7.98 6.30
C GLY A 98 -16.46 -6.67 5.90
N HIS A 99 -17.16 -5.56 6.15
CA HIS A 99 -16.76 -4.21 5.74
C HIS A 99 -16.25 -3.36 6.90
N GLU A 100 -16.42 -3.78 8.15
CA GLU A 100 -15.98 -2.98 9.31
C GLU A 100 -14.47 -2.70 9.23
N PRO A 101 -13.99 -1.53 9.68
CA PRO A 101 -12.59 -1.13 9.51
C PRO A 101 -11.60 -2.18 9.99
N GLN A 102 -11.87 -2.80 11.13
CA GLN A 102 -11.02 -3.83 11.72
C GLN A 102 -11.07 -5.15 10.92
N GLN A 103 -12.19 -5.44 10.25
CA GLN A 103 -12.32 -6.60 9.36
C GLN A 103 -11.52 -6.41 8.08
N VAL A 104 -11.55 -5.21 7.49
CA VAL A 104 -10.73 -4.86 6.33
C VAL A 104 -9.25 -4.90 6.71
N TYR A 105 -8.89 -4.31 7.85
CA TYR A 105 -7.54 -4.37 8.41
C TYR A 105 -7.04 -5.80 8.56
N ALA A 106 -7.82 -6.65 9.23
CA ALA A 106 -7.48 -8.07 9.42
C ALA A 106 -7.39 -8.81 8.08
N THR A 107 -8.19 -8.44 7.09
CA THR A 107 -8.13 -9.03 5.74
C THR A 107 -6.79 -8.73 5.06
N ILE A 108 -6.29 -7.51 5.19
CA ILE A 108 -5.00 -7.13 4.60
C ILE A 108 -3.83 -7.74 5.39
N VAL A 109 -3.89 -7.71 6.72
CA VAL A 109 -2.82 -8.27 7.57
C VAL A 109 -2.69 -9.78 7.40
N GLU A 110 -3.80 -10.51 7.49
CA GLU A 110 -3.78 -11.98 7.43
C GLU A 110 -3.72 -12.51 5.99
N GLY A 111 -4.12 -11.69 5.01
CA GLY A 111 -4.46 -12.19 3.67
C GLY A 111 -5.73 -13.05 3.70
N ARG A 112 -6.07 -13.64 2.54
CA ARG A 112 -7.21 -14.54 2.38
C ARG A 112 -6.89 -15.69 1.43
N PRO A 113 -7.55 -16.86 1.60
CA PRO A 113 -7.44 -17.96 0.64
C PRO A 113 -7.75 -17.51 -0.79
N ASN A 114 -7.28 -18.27 -1.77
CA ASN A 114 -7.50 -18.02 -3.20
C ASN A 114 -6.75 -16.79 -3.76
N GLY A 115 -5.58 -16.47 -3.21
CA GLY A 115 -4.61 -15.61 -3.89
C GLY A 115 -4.40 -14.21 -3.31
N MET A 116 -5.07 -13.84 -2.21
CA MET A 116 -4.77 -12.58 -1.50
C MET A 116 -3.63 -12.81 -0.49
N PRO A 117 -2.42 -12.27 -0.71
CA PRO A 117 -1.28 -12.50 0.17
C PRO A 117 -1.46 -11.80 1.53
N SER A 118 -0.74 -12.29 2.54
CA SER A 118 -0.61 -11.60 3.83
C SER A 118 0.38 -10.43 3.73
N PHE A 119 0.01 -9.29 4.29
CA PHE A 119 0.86 -8.11 4.40
C PHE A 119 1.43 -7.88 5.81
N ARG A 120 1.24 -8.83 6.74
CA ARG A 120 1.81 -8.77 8.08
C ARG A 120 3.32 -8.49 8.02
N GLY A 121 3.75 -7.44 8.72
CA GLY A 121 5.15 -7.04 8.81
C GLY A 121 5.75 -6.49 7.51
N LYS A 122 4.98 -6.39 6.42
CA LYS A 122 5.40 -5.76 5.16
C LYS A 122 4.93 -4.31 5.05
N ILE A 123 3.78 -4.01 5.66
CA ILE A 123 3.17 -2.70 5.74
C ILE A 123 3.10 -2.33 7.23
N SER A 124 3.44 -1.09 7.58
CA SER A 124 3.29 -0.62 8.96
C SER A 124 1.81 -0.46 9.34
N ASN A 125 1.51 -0.46 10.64
CA ASN A 125 0.12 -0.37 11.11
C ASN A 125 -0.56 0.94 10.68
N ASP A 126 0.16 2.06 10.69
CA ASP A 126 -0.39 3.37 10.30
C ASP A 126 -0.77 3.38 8.81
N GLN A 127 0.13 2.87 7.96
CA GLN A 127 -0.11 2.70 6.52
C GLN A 127 -1.27 1.74 6.23
N LEU A 128 -1.43 0.68 7.04
CA LEU A 128 -2.57 -0.22 6.90
C LEU A 128 -3.89 0.50 7.20
N TRP A 129 -3.93 1.37 8.20
CA TRP A 129 -5.14 2.15 8.51
C TRP A 129 -5.48 3.15 7.41
N GLU A 130 -4.47 3.78 6.81
CA GLU A 130 -4.64 4.63 5.63
C GLU A 130 -5.23 3.84 4.45
N ILE A 131 -4.67 2.65 4.14
CA ILE A 131 -5.22 1.77 3.11
C ILE A 131 -6.66 1.36 3.43
N VAL A 132 -6.97 1.04 4.69
CA VAL A 132 -8.33 0.68 5.13
C VAL A 132 -9.29 1.85 4.91
N ALA A 133 -8.90 3.07 5.27
CA ALA A 133 -9.71 4.27 5.05
C ALA A 133 -10.00 4.47 3.55
N TYR A 134 -8.98 4.32 2.70
CA TYR A 134 -9.17 4.40 1.25
C TYR A 134 -10.06 3.28 0.68
N VAL A 135 -9.84 2.02 1.08
CA VAL A 135 -10.65 0.89 0.59
C VAL A 135 -12.12 1.06 0.98
N ARG A 136 -12.41 1.56 2.17
CA ARG A 136 -13.78 1.86 2.61
C ARG A 136 -14.39 3.05 1.88
N SER A 137 -13.59 4.06 1.53
CA SER A 137 -14.08 5.22 0.77
C SER A 137 -14.50 4.86 -0.65
N LEU A 138 -13.89 3.83 -1.27
CA LEU A 138 -14.30 3.29 -2.57
C LEU A 138 -15.75 2.75 -2.57
N SER A 139 -16.21 2.21 -1.44
CA SER A 139 -17.59 1.74 -1.24
C SER A 139 -18.53 2.82 -0.65
N GLY A 140 -18.06 4.07 -0.51
CA GLY A 140 -18.84 5.14 0.10
C GLY A 140 -19.15 4.94 1.59
N LEU A 141 -18.39 4.09 2.28
CA LEU A 141 -18.59 3.79 3.71
C LEU A 141 -17.95 4.84 4.64
N THR A 142 -17.29 5.83 4.07
CA THR A 142 -16.71 6.98 4.76
C THR A 142 -17.48 8.26 4.41
N ASN A 143 -17.29 9.32 5.17
CA ASN A 143 -17.89 10.61 4.87
C ASN A 143 -17.51 11.13 3.46
N GLN A 144 -18.52 11.44 2.63
CA GLN A 144 -18.26 11.92 1.26
C GLN A 144 -17.42 13.20 1.21
N TRP A 145 -17.47 14.04 2.25
CA TRP A 145 -16.74 15.31 2.27
C TRP A 145 -15.24 15.14 2.46
N ALA A 146 -14.80 14.03 3.09
CA ALA A 146 -13.38 13.72 3.19
C ALA A 146 -12.87 12.94 1.97
N ALA A 147 -13.70 12.09 1.37
CA ALA A 147 -13.34 11.36 0.15
C ALA A 147 -13.07 12.28 -1.06
N ASN A 148 -13.65 13.48 -1.07
CA ASN A 148 -13.48 14.47 -2.14
C ASN A 148 -12.33 15.46 -1.90
N ALA A 149 -11.54 15.33 -0.83
CA ALA A 149 -10.48 16.29 -0.55
C ALA A 149 -9.17 15.95 -1.30
N ARG A 150 -9.20 16.38 -2.56
CA ARG A 150 -8.11 16.86 -3.44
C ARG A 150 -7.07 15.84 -3.93
N ASP A 151 -7.09 15.63 -5.24
CA ASP A 151 -5.92 15.20 -5.99
C ASP A 151 -4.81 16.27 -5.85
N ASP A 152 -3.84 16.01 -4.99
CA ASP A 152 -2.74 16.93 -4.63
C ASP A 152 -1.78 17.26 -5.78
N HIS A 153 -2.06 16.80 -7.00
CA HIS A 153 -1.24 17.13 -8.16
C HIS A 153 -1.36 18.61 -8.59
N ILE A 154 -2.23 19.41 -7.96
CA ILE A 154 -2.31 20.86 -8.16
C ILE A 154 -1.87 21.58 -6.88
N LYS A 155 -0.57 21.81 -6.74
CA LYS A 155 -0.03 22.76 -5.75
C LYS A 155 -0.12 24.17 -6.34
N GLY A 156 -1.17 24.91 -6.02
CA GLY A 156 -1.23 26.35 -6.25
C GLY A 156 -0.32 27.08 -5.25
N ALA A 157 0.45 28.07 -5.71
CA ALA A 157 1.17 28.97 -4.80
C ALA A 157 0.16 29.76 -3.94
N PRO A 158 0.46 30.07 -2.66
CA PRO A 158 -0.42 30.89 -1.85
C PRO A 158 -0.61 32.27 -2.51
N PRO A 159 -1.82 32.84 -2.50
CA PRO A 159 -2.08 34.08 -3.20
C PRO A 159 -1.27 35.22 -2.57
N PRO A 160 -0.71 36.15 -3.37
CA PRO A 160 0.20 37.20 -2.88
C PRO A 160 -0.45 38.20 -1.89
N ASN A 161 -1.75 38.08 -1.64
CA ASN A 161 -2.56 38.99 -0.81
C ASN A 161 -3.35 38.28 0.31
N SER A 162 -3.00 37.07 0.73
CA SER A 162 -3.68 36.44 1.88
C SER A 162 -3.30 37.12 3.19
N VAL A 163 -4.28 37.71 3.89
CA VAL A 163 -4.13 38.25 5.25
C VAL A 163 -4.29 37.15 6.32
N PRO A 164 -3.68 37.29 7.52
CA PRO A 164 -3.82 36.32 8.59
C PRO A 164 -5.21 36.34 9.22
N GLU A 165 -5.68 35.17 9.65
CA GLU A 165 -7.01 34.91 10.21
C GLU A 165 -7.42 35.88 11.34
N GLY A 166 -8.63 36.44 11.25
CA GLY A 166 -9.26 37.29 12.27
C GLY A 166 -10.51 36.65 12.88
N THR A 167 -10.71 36.84 14.19
CA THR A 167 -11.68 36.21 15.10
C THR A 167 -13.18 36.39 14.76
N PRO A 168 -14.07 35.47 15.20
CA PRO A 168 -15.46 35.37 14.73
C PRO A 168 -16.41 36.35 15.44
N HIS A 169 -17.38 36.92 14.70
CA HIS A 169 -18.46 37.73 15.27
C HIS A 169 -19.74 36.91 15.49
N ASN A 170 -20.34 37.07 16.69
CA ASN A 170 -21.57 36.40 17.13
C ASN A 170 -22.82 37.28 16.87
N SER A 171 -23.89 36.59 16.46
CA SER A 171 -25.32 36.93 16.34
C SER A 171 -25.86 37.98 17.34
N SER A 172 -26.41 39.12 16.88
CA SER A 172 -27.50 39.94 17.50
C SER A 172 -27.68 41.33 16.82
N GLU A 173 -28.21 41.45 15.60
CA GLU A 173 -28.78 42.75 15.13
C GLU A 173 -29.78 42.53 13.97
N PRO A 174 -31.01 43.13 13.98
CA PRO A 174 -32.00 42.90 12.93
C PRO A 174 -31.91 43.87 11.74
N GLN A 175 -32.52 43.42 10.65
CA GLN A 175 -32.52 43.94 9.27
C GLN A 175 -32.99 45.39 9.06
N PRO A 176 -32.76 45.97 7.86
CA PRO A 176 -33.79 46.67 7.11
C PRO A 176 -34.57 45.74 6.17
#